data_AF-A0A9P6KXY6-F1
#
_entry.id   AF-A0A9P6KXY6-F1
#
_cell.length_a   1.000
_cell.length_b   1.000
_cell.length_c   1.000
_cell.angle_alpha   90.00
_cell.angle_beta   90.00
_cell.angle_gamma   90.00
#
_symmetry.space_group_name_H-M   'P 1'
#
loop_
_entity.id
_entity.type
_entity.pdbx_description
1 polymer ?
#
loop_
_entity_poly.entity_id
_entity_poly.type
_entity_poly.pdbx_seq_one_letter_code
_entity_poly.pdbx_strand_id
1 'polypeptide(L)'
;MNELKDLSFDMATVAKSISEFSGEEDVDVGVWLKEVRLMASLVEMSEDLIVKLISLKLRGKARTYLVSLSNLNLAVLTEGLKKRFASTKTTDETLERFLAT
;
A
#
# COMPACT_ATOMS: atom_id res chain seq x y z
N MET A 1 -15.59 33.76 7.03
CA MET A 1 -15.04 33.06 5.86
C MET A 1 -14.35 31.82 6.37
N ASN A 2 -14.96 30.67 6.05
CA ASN A 2 -14.60 29.27 6.27
C ASN A 2 -13.59 28.88 7.37
N GLU A 3 -14.17 28.26 8.39
CA GLU A 3 -13.51 27.39 9.35
C GLU A 3 -12.92 26.17 8.63
N LEU A 4 -11.67 26.28 8.17
CA LEU A 4 -10.76 25.13 8.11
C LEU A 4 -10.24 24.88 9.54
N LYS A 5 -11.16 24.59 10.46
CA LYS A 5 -10.81 24.16 11.82
C LYS A 5 -10.24 22.75 11.70
N ASP A 6 -8.93 22.65 11.88
CA ASP A 6 -8.17 21.45 12.18
C ASP A 6 -8.72 20.17 11.54
N LEU A 7 -8.35 19.94 10.27
CA LEU A 7 -8.25 18.57 9.76
C LEU A 7 -7.04 17.91 10.41
N SER A 8 -7.11 17.71 11.72
CA SER A 8 -6.38 16.69 12.44
C SER A 8 -6.87 15.36 11.89
N PHE A 9 -6.37 14.97 10.72
CA PHE A 9 -6.63 13.64 10.18
C PHE A 9 -6.00 12.63 11.11
N ASP A 10 -6.84 11.97 11.89
CA ASP A 10 -6.41 10.88 12.73
C ASP A 10 -6.04 9.65 11.88
N MET A 11 -5.17 8.80 12.42
CA MET A 11 -4.78 7.53 11.78
C MET A 11 -6.01 6.68 11.41
N ALA A 12 -7.09 6.79 12.18
CA ALA A 12 -8.33 6.07 11.94
C ALA A 12 -9.01 6.49 10.62
N THR A 13 -9.01 7.78 10.31
CA THR A 13 -9.55 8.34 9.07
C THR A 13 -8.70 7.89 7.89
N VAL A 14 -7.37 8.03 7.99
CA VAL A 14 -6.45 7.54 6.95
C VAL A 14 -6.63 6.05 6.72
N ALA A 15 -6.72 5.26 7.79
CA ALA A 15 -7.00 3.83 7.67
C ALA A 15 -8.34 3.60 6.97
N LYS A 16 -9.43 4.27 7.32
CA LYS A 16 -10.73 4.07 6.65
C LYS A 16 -10.68 4.37 5.15
N SER A 17 -9.89 5.36 4.73
CA SER A 17 -9.77 5.77 3.33
C SER A 17 -8.99 4.80 2.46
N ILE A 18 -8.09 4.00 3.03
CA ILE A 18 -7.26 3.05 2.28
C ILE A 18 -7.96 1.70 2.18
N SER A 19 -8.05 1.18 0.97
CA SER A 19 -8.58 -0.16 0.68
C SER A 19 -7.74 -1.27 1.35
N GLU A 20 -8.37 -2.41 1.65
CA GLU A 20 -7.61 -3.58 2.13
C GLU A 20 -6.87 -4.26 0.98
N PHE A 21 -5.72 -4.86 1.26
CA PHE A 21 -4.92 -5.57 0.25
C PHE A 21 -4.78 -7.05 0.62
N SER A 22 -5.35 -7.92 -0.22
CA SER A 22 -5.37 -9.38 -0.03
C SER A 22 -4.16 -10.09 -0.66
N GLY A 23 -3.50 -9.46 -1.64
CA GLY A 23 -2.49 -10.10 -2.48
C GLY A 23 -3.07 -10.99 -3.57
N GLU A 24 -4.33 -10.77 -3.96
CA GLU A 24 -4.95 -11.37 -5.15
C GLU A 24 -4.62 -10.55 -6.42
N GLU A 25 -4.84 -11.14 -7.62
CA GLU A 25 -4.43 -10.56 -8.92
C GLU A 25 -5.23 -9.30 -9.33
N ASP A 26 -6.29 -8.94 -8.60
CA ASP A 26 -7.21 -7.85 -8.94
C ASP A 26 -6.70 -6.46 -8.53
N VAL A 27 -5.74 -6.39 -7.61
CA VAL A 27 -5.18 -5.12 -7.12
C VAL A 27 -3.66 -5.12 -7.31
N ASP A 28 -3.17 -4.17 -8.12
CA ASP A 28 -1.74 -3.95 -8.28
C ASP A 28 -1.13 -3.43 -6.96
N VAL A 29 -0.14 -4.14 -6.44
CA VAL A 29 0.53 -3.81 -5.17
C VAL A 29 1.25 -2.46 -5.23
N GLY A 30 1.75 -2.05 -6.40
CA GLY A 30 2.42 -0.77 -6.60
C GLY A 30 1.45 0.40 -6.51
N VAL A 31 0.28 0.27 -7.15
CA VAL A 31 -0.82 1.24 -7.03
C VAL A 31 -1.27 1.37 -5.59
N TRP A 32 -1.52 0.24 -4.93
CA TRP A 32 -1.96 0.23 -3.54
C TRP A 32 -0.94 0.87 -2.57
N LEU A 33 0.34 0.53 -2.71
CA LEU A 33 1.41 1.16 -1.90
C LEU A 33 1.55 2.66 -2.15
N LYS A 34 1.30 3.12 -3.39
CA LYS A 34 1.30 4.55 -3.72
C LYS A 34 0.13 5.28 -3.05
N GLU A 35 -1.05 4.67 -3.02
CA GLU A 35 -2.22 5.19 -2.29
C GLU A 35 -1.92 5.35 -0.80
N VAL A 36 -1.36 4.30 -0.16
CA VAL A 36 -0.94 4.35 1.25
C VAL A 36 0.01 5.52 1.50
N ARG A 37 1.04 5.67 0.64
CA ARG A 37 2.04 6.73 0.81
C ARG A 37 1.46 8.13 0.64
N LEU A 38 0.55 8.31 -0.32
CA LEU A 38 -0.14 9.57 -0.53
C LEU A 38 -0.93 9.95 0.73
N MET A 39 -1.75 9.04 1.24
CA MET A 39 -2.58 9.29 2.42
C MET A 39 -1.74 9.50 3.69
N ALA A 40 -0.63 8.76 3.84
CA ALA A 40 0.32 8.96 4.93
C ALA A 40 1.01 10.33 4.87
N SER A 41 1.34 10.81 3.66
CA SER A 41 1.99 12.13 3.48
C SER A 41 1.08 13.30 3.79
N LEU A 42 -0.24 13.17 3.57
CA LEU A 42 -1.23 14.20 3.90
C LEU A 42 -1.27 14.52 5.40
N VAL A 43 -0.80 13.60 6.24
CA VAL A 43 -0.88 13.70 7.71
C VAL A 43 0.48 13.63 8.37
N GLU A 44 1.56 13.73 7.57
CA GLU A 44 2.96 13.66 8.04
C GLU A 44 3.24 12.43 8.92
N MET A 45 2.71 11.27 8.50
CA MET A 45 2.78 10.05 9.29
C MET A 45 4.23 9.54 9.40
N SER A 46 4.69 9.26 10.63
CA SER A 46 5.98 8.58 10.86
C SER A 46 6.04 7.19 10.23
N GLU A 47 7.25 6.72 9.87
CA GLU A 47 7.44 5.41 9.23
C GLU A 47 6.85 4.26 10.07
N ASP A 48 7.01 4.29 11.39
CA ASP A 48 6.46 3.27 12.30
C ASP A 48 4.93 3.17 12.21
N LEU A 49 4.25 4.32 12.09
CA LEU A 49 2.81 4.37 11.91
C LEU A 49 2.40 3.88 10.52
N ILE A 50 3.20 4.16 9.48
CA ILE A 50 2.97 3.63 8.13
C ILE A 50 3.10 2.10 8.13
N VAL A 51 4.11 1.54 8.79
CA VAL A 51 4.28 0.08 8.93
C VAL A 51 3.05 -0.55 9.60
N LYS A 52 2.56 0.06 10.69
CA LYS A 52 1.34 -0.39 11.38
C LYS A 52 0.11 -0.29 10.49
N LEU A 53 -0.05 0.81 9.77
CA LEU A 53 -1.15 1.05 8.83
C LEU A 53 -1.18 -0.01 7.72
N ILE A 54 -0.04 -0.24 7.05
CA ILE A 54 0.09 -1.28 6.02
C ILE A 54 -0.31 -2.62 6.64
N SER A 55 0.30 -3.00 7.77
CA SER A 55 0.05 -4.26 8.45
C SER A 55 -1.42 -4.49 8.81
N LEU A 56 -2.13 -3.43 9.23
CA LEU A 56 -3.56 -3.44 9.54
C LEU A 56 -4.43 -3.64 8.31
N LYS A 57 -3.96 -3.23 7.12
CA LYS A 57 -4.68 -3.32 5.86
C LYS A 57 -4.38 -4.55 5.02
N LEU A 58 -3.35 -5.33 5.39
CA LEU A 58 -3.11 -6.62 4.76
C LEU A 58 -4.16 -7.66 5.20
N ARG A 59 -4.65 -8.42 4.23
CA ARG A 59 -5.58 -9.56 4.38
C ARG A 59 -5.06 -10.77 3.60
N GLY A 60 -5.70 -11.93 3.77
CA GLY A 60 -5.44 -13.12 2.97
C GLY A 60 -3.95 -13.49 2.85
N LYS A 61 -3.50 -13.71 1.61
CA LYS A 61 -2.11 -14.10 1.28
C LYS A 61 -1.10 -13.04 1.72
N ALA A 62 -1.44 -11.76 1.59
CA ALA A 62 -0.58 -10.67 2.00
C ALA A 62 -0.39 -10.63 3.52
N ARG A 63 -1.44 -10.93 4.30
CA ARG A 63 -1.34 -11.05 5.75
C ARG A 63 -0.50 -12.25 6.18
N THR A 64 -0.63 -13.39 5.50
CA THR A 64 0.22 -14.57 5.76
C THR A 64 1.69 -14.26 5.47
N TYR A 65 1.97 -13.53 4.38
CA TYR A 65 3.33 -13.09 4.06
C TYR A 65 3.92 -12.18 5.15
N LEU A 66 3.15 -11.22 5.66
CA LEU A 66 3.59 -10.36 6.77
C LEU A 66 4.13 -11.17 7.96
N VAL A 67 3.43 -12.24 8.36
CA VAL A 67 3.82 -13.09 9.50
C VAL A 67 5.14 -13.85 9.23
N SER A 68 5.48 -14.08 7.96
CA SER A 68 6.74 -14.73 7.57
C SER A 68 7.97 -13.82 7.64
N LEU A 69 7.78 -12.50 7.81
CA LEU A 69 8.88 -11.55 7.87
C LEU A 69 9.53 -11.56 9.27
N SER A 70 10.87 -11.66 9.30
CA SER A 70 11.66 -11.63 10.53
C SER A 70 12.02 -10.21 11.00
N ASN A 71 11.94 -9.22 10.11
CA ASN A 71 12.19 -7.81 10.40
C ASN A 71 11.09 -6.95 9.77
N LEU A 72 10.54 -6.03 10.57
CA LEU A 72 9.47 -5.14 10.18
C LEU A 72 9.94 -3.69 10.24
N ASN A 73 10.52 -3.24 9.14
CA ASN A 73 10.68 -1.82 8.83
C ASN A 73 10.01 -1.50 7.49
N LEU A 74 9.79 -0.22 7.22
CA LEU A 74 9.01 0.23 6.07
C LEU A 74 9.63 -0.21 4.74
N ALA A 75 10.95 -0.11 4.59
CA ALA A 75 11.65 -0.50 3.38
C ALA A 75 11.53 -2.01 3.10
N VAL A 76 11.80 -2.86 4.11
CA VAL A 76 11.70 -4.32 3.99
C VAL A 76 10.27 -4.75 3.67
N LEU A 77 9.29 -4.15 4.34
CA LEU A 77 7.88 -4.47 4.13
C LEU A 77 7.42 -4.10 2.72
N THR A 78 7.70 -2.88 2.27
CA THR A 78 7.24 -2.38 0.95
C THR A 78 7.93 -3.10 -0.21
N GLU A 79 9.24 -3.31 -0.14
CA GLU A 79 9.99 -4.06 -1.15
C GLU A 79 9.60 -5.55 -1.15
N GLY A 80 9.38 -6.13 0.03
CA GLY A 80 8.89 -7.50 0.16
C GLY A 80 7.52 -7.70 -0.48
N LEU A 81 6.58 -6.79 -0.22
CA LEU A 81 5.25 -6.81 -0.83
C LEU A 81 5.31 -6.69 -2.36
N LYS A 82 6.10 -5.73 -2.88
CA LYS A 82 6.31 -5.61 -4.33
C LYS A 82 6.90 -6.88 -4.91
N LYS A 83 7.97 -7.42 -4.34
CA LYS A 83 8.62 -8.62 -4.87
C LYS A 83 7.68 -9.83 -4.84
N ARG A 84 6.83 -9.94 -3.83
CA ARG A 84 5.94 -11.08 -3.64
C ARG A 84 4.66 -11.00 -4.49
N PHE A 85 4.13 -9.80 -4.69
CA PHE A 85 2.81 -9.58 -5.28
C PHE A 85 2.81 -8.69 -6.52
N ALA A 86 3.97 -8.24 -7.02
CA ALA A 86 4.03 -7.62 -8.33
C ALA A 86 3.57 -8.64 -9.36
N SER A 87 2.46 -8.36 -10.02
CA SER A 87 1.99 -9.17 -11.12
C SER A 87 3.01 -9.06 -12.25
N THR A 88 3.68 -10.14 -12.62
CA THR A 88 4.52 -10.19 -13.81
C THR A 88 3.72 -9.91 -15.10
N LYS A 89 2.40 -10.16 -15.09
CA LYS A 89 1.50 -9.96 -16.24
C LYS A 89 1.41 -8.51 -16.73
N THR A 90 1.47 -7.50 -15.84
CA THR A 90 1.23 -6.10 -16.26
C THR A 90 2.37 -5.51 -17.09
N THR A 91 3.60 -6.01 -16.96
CA THR A 91 4.72 -5.49 -17.75
C THR A 91 4.72 -6.06 -19.17
N ASP A 92 4.54 -7.38 -19.31
CA ASP A 92 4.52 -8.05 -20.61
C ASP A 92 3.26 -7.69 -21.42
N GLU A 93 2.07 -7.63 -20.81
CA GLU A 93 0.85 -7.20 -21.52
C GLU A 93 0.88 -5.72 -21.92
N THR A 94 1.52 -4.86 -21.12
CA THR A 94 1.69 -3.44 -21.47
C THR A 94 2.69 -3.31 -22.62
N LEU A 95 3.81 -4.02 -22.59
CA LEU A 95 4.79 -4.05 -23.67
C LEU A 95 4.19 -4.61 -24.98
N GLU A 96 3.43 -5.70 -24.91
CA GLU A 96 2.77 -6.27 -26.08
C GLU A 96 1.75 -5.30 -26.70
N ARG A 97 1.00 -4.54 -25.89
CA ARG A 97 0.08 -3.50 -26.42
C ARG A 97 0.81 -2.34 -27.08
N PHE A 98 1.98 -1.93 -26.56
CA PHE A 98 2.79 -0.89 -27.17
C PHE A 98 3.50 -1.35 -28.46
N LEU A 99 3.91 -2.61 -28.53
CA LEU A 99 4.56 -3.19 -29.71
C LEU A 99 3.58 -3.57 -30.83
N ALA A 100 2.29 -3.69 -30.52
CA ALA A 100 1.22 -3.95 -31.48
C ALA A 100 0.63 -2.69 -32.14
N THR A 101 1.21 -1.51 -31.91
CA THR A 101 0.88 -0.23 -32.58
C THR A 101 1.99 0.18 -33.53
#